data_AF-A0A9P6TUQ8-F1
#
_entry.id   AF-A0A9P6TUQ8-F1
#
_cell.length_a   1.000
_cell.length_b   1.000
_cell.length_c   1.000
_cell.angle_alpha   90.00
_cell.angle_beta   90.00
_cell.angle_gamma   90.00
#
_symmetry.space_group_name_H-M   'P 1'
#
loop_
_entity.id
_entity.type
_entity.pdbx_description
1 polymer ?
#
loop_
_entity_poly.entity_id
_entity_poly.type
_entity_poly.pdbx_seq_one_letter_code
_entity_poly.pdbx_strand_id
1 'polypeptide(L)'
;HGWDYRRYIIRQLDLQDKGAQDKILERAQSEFEFTTTKIQQNFSNYSAWHNRSTLLGKLAEEMSEEEKQLAIDNEFDLVKNAFYTDPADQSAWLYELWLVGREERGISVLGATVISFHPLEVVVAFDESVKLRNPFTVTTRVNHTVVPLEGKWKATGSDETVGSVWIFQQAPSAIYGPTIEILIFGDDV
;
A
#
# COMPACT_ATOMS: atom_id res chain seq x y z
N HIS A 1 -15.08 -19.94 -12.38
CA HIS A 1 -16.27 -19.93 -13.27
C HIS A 1 -17.54 -19.42 -12.59
N GLY A 2 -18.11 -20.11 -11.59
CA GLY A 2 -19.38 -19.68 -10.97
C GLY A 2 -19.30 -18.35 -10.19
N TRP A 3 -18.27 -18.19 -9.36
CA TRP A 3 -18.03 -16.94 -8.62
C TRP A 3 -17.70 -15.76 -9.53
N ASP A 4 -16.94 -15.98 -10.61
CA ASP A 4 -16.63 -14.93 -11.59
C ASP A 4 -17.88 -14.43 -12.29
N TYR A 5 -18.76 -15.35 -12.71
CA TYR A 5 -20.01 -14.99 -13.34
C TYR A 5 -20.92 -14.21 -12.38
N ARG A 6 -21.00 -14.62 -11.11
CA ARG A 6 -21.73 -13.87 -10.07
C ARG A 6 -21.17 -12.45 -9.92
N ARG A 7 -19.86 -12.29 -9.78
CA ARG A 7 -19.19 -10.96 -9.74
C ARG A 7 -19.50 -10.12 -10.98
N TYR A 8 -19.48 -10.74 -12.16
CA TYR A 8 -19.84 -10.06 -13.40
C TYR A 8 -21.27 -9.51 -13.34
N ILE A 9 -22.26 -10.34 -12.93
CA ILE A 9 -23.66 -9.91 -12.82
C ILE A 9 -23.82 -8.78 -11.79
N ILE A 10 -23.24 -8.93 -10.59
CA ILE A 10 -23.28 -7.89 -9.55
C ILE A 10 -22.70 -6.58 -10.07
N ARG A 11 -21.56 -6.63 -10.77
CA ARG A 11 -20.97 -5.45 -11.40
C ARG A 11 -21.89 -4.83 -12.46
N GLN A 12 -22.56 -5.62 -13.30
CA GLN A 12 -23.50 -5.07 -14.29
C GLN A 12 -24.69 -4.38 -13.62
N LEU A 13 -25.22 -4.95 -12.54
CA LEU A 13 -26.30 -4.33 -11.78
C LEU A 13 -25.83 -3.05 -11.08
N ASP A 14 -24.63 -3.03 -10.50
CA ASP A 14 -24.05 -1.81 -9.89
C ASP A 14 -23.87 -0.70 -10.93
N LEU A 15 -23.50 -1.05 -12.17
CA LEU A 15 -23.37 -0.10 -13.27
C LEU A 15 -24.73 0.47 -13.73
N GLN A 16 -25.82 -0.28 -13.60
CA GLN A 16 -27.18 0.18 -13.90
C GLN A 16 -27.71 1.10 -12.79
N ASP A 17 -27.36 0.82 -11.54
CA ASP A 17 -27.80 1.56 -10.35
C ASP A 17 -26.80 2.64 -9.88
N LYS A 18 -25.92 3.15 -10.74
CA LYS A 18 -24.85 4.11 -10.38
C LYS A 18 -25.30 5.35 -9.58
N GLY A 19 -26.56 5.76 -9.71
CA GLY A 19 -27.12 6.90 -8.98
C GLY A 19 -27.84 6.53 -7.67
N ALA A 20 -27.90 5.24 -7.31
CA ALA A 20 -28.64 4.72 -6.17
C ALA A 20 -27.68 3.98 -5.23
N GLN A 21 -26.83 4.73 -4.53
CA GLN A 21 -25.80 4.21 -3.63
C GLN A 21 -26.38 3.23 -2.60
N ASP A 22 -27.53 3.54 -2.01
CA ASP A 22 -28.21 2.68 -1.03
C ASP A 22 -28.48 1.27 -1.59
N LYS A 23 -28.90 1.15 -2.85
CA LYS A 23 -29.14 -0.15 -3.49
C LYS A 23 -27.84 -0.93 -3.74
N ILE A 24 -26.77 -0.22 -4.09
CA ILE A 24 -25.45 -0.83 -4.30
C ILE A 24 -24.92 -1.35 -2.95
N LEU A 25 -25.12 -0.60 -1.88
CA LEU A 25 -24.71 -0.98 -0.53
C LEU A 25 -25.53 -2.17 -0.02
N GLU A 26 -26.86 -2.15 -0.17
CA GLU A 26 -27.74 -3.27 0.18
C GLU A 26 -27.34 -4.56 -0.56
N ARG A 27 -27.02 -4.45 -1.86
CA ARG A 27 -26.54 -5.58 -2.65
C ARG A 27 -25.19 -6.09 -2.15
N ALA A 28 -24.25 -5.20 -1.82
CA ALA A 28 -22.96 -5.58 -1.27
C ALA A 28 -23.14 -6.33 0.07
N GLN A 29 -24.05 -5.87 0.93
CA GLN A 29 -24.40 -6.53 2.19
C GLN A 29 -24.98 -7.93 1.96
N SER A 30 -25.93 -8.07 1.02
CA SER A 30 -26.51 -9.37 0.66
C SER A 30 -25.47 -10.33 0.08
N GLU A 31 -24.55 -9.84 -0.76
CA GLU A 31 -23.43 -10.64 -1.27
C GLU A 31 -22.47 -11.07 -0.14
N PHE A 32 -22.25 -10.20 0.85
CA PHE A 32 -21.42 -10.52 2.01
C PHE A 32 -22.05 -11.62 2.86
N GLU A 33 -23.34 -11.54 3.15
CA GLU A 33 -24.10 -12.61 3.84
C GLU A 33 -24.10 -13.93 3.06
N PHE A 34 -24.17 -13.85 1.74
CA PHE A 34 -24.06 -15.02 0.88
C PHE A 34 -22.69 -15.71 1.02
N THR A 35 -21.60 -14.94 1.19
CA THR A 35 -20.29 -15.54 1.48
C THR A 35 -20.28 -16.28 2.82
N THR A 36 -20.92 -15.72 3.87
CA THR A 36 -21.05 -16.40 5.18
C THR A 36 -21.71 -17.76 5.00
N THR A 37 -22.84 -17.81 4.27
CA THR A 37 -23.57 -19.05 4.00
C THR A 37 -22.68 -20.06 3.26
N LYS A 38 -21.89 -19.61 2.29
CA LYS A 38 -21.02 -20.49 1.50
C LYS A 38 -19.81 -21.01 2.27
N ILE A 39 -19.29 -20.23 3.20
CA ILE A 39 -18.21 -20.63 4.12
C ILE A 39 -18.73 -21.66 5.12
N GLN A 40 -19.89 -21.42 5.74
CA GLN A 40 -20.50 -22.37 6.68
C GLN A 40 -20.87 -23.71 6.03
N GLN A 41 -21.22 -23.70 4.73
CA GLN A 41 -21.46 -24.93 3.97
C GLN A 41 -20.18 -25.71 3.67
N ASN A 42 -19.06 -25.02 3.48
CA ASN A 42 -17.77 -25.62 3.17
C ASN A 42 -16.64 -24.61 3.47
N PHE A 43 -15.92 -24.82 4.58
CA PHE A 43 -14.81 -23.96 4.97
C PHE A 43 -13.68 -23.94 3.94
N SER A 44 -13.56 -24.98 3.09
CA SER A 44 -12.56 -25.05 2.01
C SER A 44 -12.93 -24.27 0.76
N ASN A 45 -14.03 -23.52 0.80
CA ASN A 45 -14.43 -22.65 -0.29
C ASN A 45 -13.61 -21.36 -0.31
N TYR A 46 -12.33 -21.44 -0.72
CA TYR A 46 -11.44 -20.29 -0.86
C TYR A 46 -12.05 -19.14 -1.68
N SER A 47 -12.86 -19.47 -2.70
CA SER A 47 -13.52 -18.43 -3.50
C SER A 47 -14.53 -17.60 -2.70
N ALA A 48 -15.19 -18.17 -1.69
CA ALA A 48 -16.08 -17.44 -0.80
C ALA A 48 -15.28 -16.51 0.13
N TRP A 49 -14.19 -17.01 0.73
CA TRP A 49 -13.27 -16.21 1.56
C TRP A 49 -12.68 -15.03 0.78
N HIS A 50 -12.18 -15.28 -0.43
CA HIS A 50 -11.63 -14.22 -1.28
C HIS A 50 -12.70 -13.17 -1.67
N ASN A 51 -13.91 -13.61 -2.01
CA ASN A 51 -14.98 -12.67 -2.32
C ASN A 51 -15.39 -11.86 -1.08
N ARG A 52 -15.37 -12.49 0.10
CA ARG A 52 -15.66 -11.87 1.39
C ARG A 52 -14.66 -10.75 1.72
N SER A 53 -13.36 -10.95 1.49
CA SER A 53 -12.34 -9.91 1.75
C SER A 53 -12.57 -8.66 0.90
N THR A 54 -12.96 -8.83 -0.37
CA THR A 54 -13.23 -7.71 -1.27
C THR A 54 -14.51 -6.96 -0.87
N LEU A 55 -15.56 -7.68 -0.45
CA LEU A 55 -16.82 -7.08 -0.04
C LEU A 55 -16.68 -6.34 1.30
N LEU A 56 -15.95 -6.90 2.27
CA LEU A 56 -15.72 -6.25 3.57
C LEU A 56 -15.04 -4.90 3.40
N GLY A 57 -14.01 -4.81 2.55
CA GLY A 57 -13.34 -3.54 2.26
C GLY A 57 -14.30 -2.47 1.71
N LYS A 58 -15.20 -2.87 0.79
CA LYS A 58 -16.23 -1.96 0.24
C LYS A 58 -17.25 -1.52 1.29
N LEU A 59 -17.70 -2.44 2.14
CA LEU A 59 -18.68 -2.13 3.19
C LEU A 59 -18.08 -1.24 4.28
N ALA A 60 -16.80 -1.46 4.61
CA ALA A 60 -16.10 -0.70 5.63
C ALA A 60 -15.95 0.80 5.31
N GLU A 61 -16.03 1.20 4.03
CA GLU A 61 -15.99 2.63 3.65
C GLU A 61 -17.14 3.44 4.25
N GLU A 62 -18.29 2.81 4.49
CA GLU A 62 -19.51 3.45 5.01
C GLU A 62 -19.72 3.20 6.52
N MET A 63 -18.83 2.43 7.17
CA MET A 63 -18.94 2.04 8.59
C MET A 63 -18.24 3.04 9.51
N SER A 64 -18.79 3.24 10.71
CA SER A 64 -18.08 3.92 11.80
C SER A 64 -16.87 3.10 12.29
N GLU A 65 -15.95 3.70 13.03
CA GLU A 65 -14.81 2.97 13.60
C GLU A 65 -15.26 1.87 14.58
N GLU A 66 -16.31 2.11 15.36
CA GLU A 66 -16.90 1.10 16.23
C GLU A 66 -17.51 -0.07 15.45
N GLU A 67 -18.20 0.22 14.34
CA GLU A 67 -18.77 -0.79 13.45
C GLU A 67 -17.68 -1.62 12.76
N LYS A 68 -16.59 -0.97 12.31
CA LYS A 68 -15.42 -1.66 11.76
C LYS A 68 -14.78 -2.60 12.77
N GLN A 69 -14.59 -2.13 14.02
CA GLN A 69 -14.03 -2.96 15.08
C GLN A 69 -14.90 -4.18 15.35
N LEU A 70 -16.22 -3.99 15.45
CA LEU A 70 -17.17 -5.10 15.63
C LEU A 70 -17.16 -6.06 14.44
N ALA A 71 -17.06 -5.56 13.21
CA ALA A 71 -16.96 -6.39 12.01
C ALA A 71 -15.67 -7.24 12.04
N ILE A 72 -14.54 -6.64 12.39
CA ILE A 72 -13.24 -7.33 12.54
C ILE A 72 -13.33 -8.43 13.60
N ASP A 73 -13.91 -8.13 14.76
CA ASP A 73 -14.08 -9.12 15.84
C ASP A 73 -14.92 -10.32 15.37
N ASN A 74 -16.03 -10.06 14.66
CA ASN A 74 -16.88 -11.10 14.08
C ASN A 74 -16.14 -11.93 13.02
N GLU A 75 -15.29 -11.31 12.20
CA GLU A 75 -14.47 -12.03 11.23
C GLU A 75 -13.46 -12.94 11.92
N PHE A 76 -12.76 -12.47 12.97
CA PHE A 76 -11.85 -13.33 13.72
C PHE A 76 -12.57 -14.53 14.34
N ASP A 77 -13.80 -14.37 14.82
CA ASP A 77 -14.57 -15.48 15.35
C ASP A 77 -15.04 -16.47 14.28
N LEU A 78 -15.44 -15.99 13.10
CA LEU A 78 -15.74 -16.85 11.95
C LEU A 78 -14.53 -17.71 11.56
N VAL A 79 -13.36 -17.10 11.54
CA VAL A 79 -12.12 -17.71 11.05
C VAL A 79 -11.57 -18.68 12.09
N LYS A 80 -11.65 -18.35 13.40
CA LYS A 80 -11.44 -19.29 14.54
C LYS A 80 -12.25 -20.56 14.39
N ASN A 81 -13.56 -20.43 14.15
CA ASN A 81 -14.44 -21.59 14.00
C ASN A 81 -14.04 -22.49 12.81
N ALA A 82 -13.54 -21.89 11.72
CA ALA A 82 -13.09 -22.64 10.56
C ALA A 82 -11.85 -23.51 10.86
N PHE A 83 -10.79 -22.95 11.46
CA PHE A 83 -9.58 -23.75 11.75
C PHE A 83 -9.77 -24.77 12.88
N TYR A 84 -10.63 -24.49 13.86
CA TYR A 84 -10.97 -25.51 14.86
C TYR A 84 -11.73 -26.69 14.26
N THR A 85 -12.41 -26.49 13.13
CA THR A 85 -13.11 -27.56 12.40
C THR A 85 -12.18 -28.33 11.47
N ASP A 86 -11.34 -27.63 10.70
CA ASP A 86 -10.33 -28.24 9.84
C ASP A 86 -9.04 -27.39 9.83
N PRO A 87 -8.04 -27.72 10.67
CA PRO A 87 -6.80 -26.95 10.75
C PRO A 87 -5.91 -27.13 9.52
N ALA A 88 -6.13 -28.15 8.70
CA ALA A 88 -5.35 -28.40 7.48
C ALA A 88 -5.81 -27.51 6.31
N ASP A 89 -6.98 -26.89 6.41
CA ASP A 89 -7.53 -26.02 5.39
C ASP A 89 -6.86 -24.65 5.36
N GLN A 90 -6.09 -24.39 4.30
CA GLN A 90 -5.35 -23.15 4.13
C GLN A 90 -6.26 -21.93 3.87
N SER A 91 -7.52 -22.13 3.50
CA SER A 91 -8.40 -21.03 3.08
C SER A 91 -8.65 -20.04 4.22
N ALA A 92 -8.94 -20.54 5.42
CA ALA A 92 -9.18 -19.74 6.61
C ALA A 92 -7.89 -19.05 7.09
N TRP A 93 -6.75 -19.74 7.06
CA TRP A 93 -5.44 -19.17 7.41
C TRP A 93 -5.02 -18.01 6.48
N LEU A 94 -5.25 -18.15 5.17
CA LEU A 94 -4.97 -17.08 4.22
C LEU A 94 -5.89 -15.87 4.43
N TYR A 95 -7.15 -16.10 4.80
CA TYR A 95 -8.08 -15.03 5.13
C TYR A 95 -7.70 -14.32 6.45
N GLU A 96 -7.26 -15.06 7.46
CA GLU A 96 -6.71 -14.49 8.70
C GLU A 96 -5.49 -13.61 8.43
N LEU A 97 -4.55 -14.08 7.62
CA LEU A 97 -3.37 -13.30 7.23
C LEU A 97 -3.76 -11.99 6.53
N TRP A 98 -4.85 -12.00 5.76
CA TRP A 98 -5.41 -10.80 5.17
C TRP A 98 -6.07 -9.88 6.21
N LEU A 99 -6.83 -10.43 7.17
CA LEU A 99 -7.49 -9.66 8.25
C LEU A 99 -6.52 -8.94 9.17
N VAL A 100 -5.42 -9.61 9.56
CA VAL A 100 -4.35 -9.00 10.37
C VAL A 100 -3.70 -7.82 9.62
N GLY A 101 -3.80 -7.84 8.29
CA GLY A 101 -3.21 -6.86 7.42
C GLY A 101 -1.68 -6.97 7.40
N ARG A 102 -1.08 -6.12 6.57
CA ARG A 102 0.34 -5.81 6.68
C ARG A 102 0.42 -4.42 7.26
N GLU A 103 1.35 -4.23 8.19
CA GLU A 103 1.76 -2.88 8.57
C GLU A 103 2.11 -2.13 7.28
N GLU A 104 1.40 -1.03 6.99
CA GLU A 104 1.82 -0.07 5.97
C GLU A 104 3.11 0.57 6.48
N ARG A 105 4.23 -0.14 6.31
CA ARG A 105 5.54 0.40 6.64
C ARG A 105 5.76 1.58 5.72
N GLY A 106 5.86 2.76 6.30
CA GLY A 106 6.36 3.92 5.59
C GLY A 106 7.71 3.59 4.98
N ILE A 107 7.97 4.09 3.78
CA ILE A 107 9.24 3.90 3.09
C ILE A 107 10.34 4.51 3.97
N SER A 108 11.34 3.71 4.30
CA SER A 108 12.44 4.11 5.17
C SER A 108 13.70 4.41 4.37
N VAL A 109 14.38 5.49 4.72
CA VAL A 109 15.72 5.78 4.20
C VAL A 109 16.70 4.84 4.89
N LEU A 110 17.31 3.93 4.13
CA LEU A 110 18.34 3.01 4.64
C LEU A 110 19.65 3.74 4.94
N GLY A 111 19.95 4.79 4.17
CA GLY A 111 21.12 5.63 4.39
C GLY A 111 21.40 6.58 3.23
N ALA A 112 22.31 7.51 3.47
CA ALA A 112 22.81 8.43 2.46
C ALA A 112 24.30 8.68 2.63
N THR A 113 25.04 8.78 1.53
CA THR A 113 26.49 9.05 1.57
C THR A 113 26.97 9.78 0.32
N VAL A 114 28.13 10.43 0.43
CA VAL A 114 28.82 11.06 -0.70
C VAL A 114 29.67 10.00 -1.40
N ILE A 115 29.52 9.86 -2.73
CA ILE A 115 30.25 8.87 -3.54
C ILE A 115 31.30 9.50 -4.45
N SER A 116 31.17 10.79 -4.76
CA SER A 116 32.18 11.57 -5.48
C SER A 116 32.16 13.02 -5.01
N PHE A 117 33.30 13.70 -5.08
CA PHE A 117 33.43 15.13 -4.74
C PHE A 117 33.67 16.02 -5.96
N HIS A 118 34.03 15.45 -7.11
CA HIS A 118 34.39 16.19 -8.32
C HIS A 118 33.92 15.45 -9.59
N PRO A 119 32.66 15.65 -10.04
CA PRO A 119 31.62 16.49 -9.43
C PRO A 119 31.05 15.87 -8.14
N LEU A 120 30.38 16.67 -7.29
CA LEU A 120 29.75 16.14 -6.09
C LEU A 120 28.59 15.20 -6.48
N GLU A 121 28.66 13.98 -5.98
CA GLU A 121 27.61 12.98 -6.13
C GLU A 121 27.23 12.41 -4.78
N VAL A 122 25.93 12.36 -4.53
CA VAL A 122 25.35 11.86 -3.28
C VAL A 122 24.41 10.72 -3.63
N VAL A 123 24.51 9.61 -2.90
CA VAL A 123 23.62 8.47 -3.03
C VAL A 123 22.68 8.41 -1.83
N VAL A 124 21.41 8.10 -2.07
CA VAL A 124 20.38 7.83 -1.07
C VAL A 124 19.74 6.47 -1.40
N ALA A 125 19.61 5.61 -0.40
CA ALA A 125 19.01 4.29 -0.54
C ALA A 125 17.75 4.15 0.32
N PHE A 126 16.76 3.44 -0.20
CA PHE A 126 15.46 3.14 0.40
C PHE A 126 15.27 1.63 0.55
N ASP A 127 14.40 1.23 1.48
CA ASP A 127 14.03 -0.17 1.70
C ASP A 127 13.09 -0.73 0.63
N GLU A 128 12.46 0.14 -0.16
CA GLU A 128 11.59 -0.19 -1.29
C GLU A 128 11.95 0.62 -2.55
N SER A 129 11.40 0.23 -3.71
CA SER A 129 11.54 1.02 -4.93
C SER A 129 10.62 2.23 -4.89
N VAL A 130 11.19 3.43 -5.00
CA VAL A 130 10.44 4.69 -4.86
C VAL A 130 10.45 5.51 -6.13
N LYS A 131 9.36 6.26 -6.32
CA LYS A 131 9.25 7.28 -7.37
C LYS A 131 9.20 8.64 -6.71
N LEU A 132 10.22 9.46 -6.91
CA LEU A 132 10.24 10.80 -6.33
C LEU A 132 9.12 11.66 -6.93
N ARG A 133 8.19 12.09 -6.08
CA ARG A 133 7.15 13.06 -6.46
C ARG A 133 7.73 14.46 -6.49
N ASN A 134 8.55 14.76 -5.49
CA ASN A 134 9.35 15.97 -5.39
C ASN A 134 10.84 15.57 -5.28
N PRO A 135 11.76 16.27 -5.96
CA PRO A 135 13.19 15.99 -5.78
C PRO A 135 13.63 16.38 -4.37
N PHE A 136 14.36 15.50 -3.66
CA PHE A 136 14.92 15.83 -2.36
C PHE A 136 15.85 17.05 -2.44
N THR A 137 15.85 17.87 -1.40
CA THR A 137 16.73 19.05 -1.35
C THR A 137 18.06 18.66 -0.72
N VAL A 138 19.12 18.72 -1.52
CA VAL A 138 20.50 18.68 -1.02
C VAL A 138 20.91 20.09 -0.66
N THR A 139 21.38 20.31 0.57
CA THR A 139 21.87 21.61 1.02
C THR A 139 23.34 21.54 1.38
N THR A 140 24.00 22.69 1.35
CA THR A 140 25.40 22.82 1.72
C THR A 140 25.59 24.09 2.55
N ARG A 141 26.58 24.08 3.45
CA ARG A 141 26.88 25.25 4.28
C ARG A 141 28.01 26.06 3.66
N VAL A 142 27.70 27.29 3.22
CA VAL A 142 28.67 28.25 2.69
C VAL A 142 28.63 29.52 3.55
N ASN A 143 29.77 29.94 4.09
CA ASN A 143 29.88 31.12 4.95
C ASN A 143 28.85 31.16 6.09
N HIS A 144 28.65 30.03 6.77
CA HIS A 144 27.66 29.82 7.85
C HIS A 144 26.19 29.86 7.43
N THR A 145 25.87 30.02 6.15
CA THR A 145 24.51 29.96 5.61
C THR A 145 24.26 28.61 4.95
N VAL A 146 23.11 28.00 5.23
CA VAL A 146 22.65 26.79 4.53
C VAL A 146 22.00 27.21 3.21
N VAL A 147 22.53 26.74 2.09
CA VAL A 147 22.04 27.04 0.75
C VAL A 147 21.70 25.74 0.00
N PRO A 148 20.60 25.71 -0.79
CA PRO A 148 20.28 24.56 -1.62
C PRO A 148 21.32 24.40 -2.73
N LEU A 149 21.67 23.14 -3.02
CA LEU A 149 22.61 22.80 -4.07
C LEU A 149 21.83 22.40 -5.33
N GLU A 150 22.10 23.08 -6.44
CA GLU A 150 21.50 22.74 -7.72
C GLU A 150 22.11 21.44 -8.28
N GLY A 151 21.24 20.55 -8.77
CA GLY A 151 21.63 19.29 -9.36
C GLY A 151 20.42 18.49 -9.82
N LYS A 152 20.68 17.25 -10.25
CA LYS A 152 19.64 16.34 -10.75
C LYS A 152 19.69 15.02 -10.00
N TRP A 153 18.52 14.50 -9.68
CA TRP A 153 18.35 13.15 -9.15
C TRP A 153 18.13 12.16 -10.28
N LYS A 154 18.73 10.98 -10.16
CA LYS A 154 18.55 9.87 -11.09
C LYS A 154 18.45 8.55 -10.32
N ALA A 155 17.43 7.75 -10.63
CA ALA A 155 17.32 6.40 -10.09
C ALA A 155 18.38 5.49 -10.71
N THR A 156 18.92 4.57 -9.91
CA THR A 156 19.79 3.50 -10.43
C THR A 156 18.92 2.33 -10.88
N GLY A 157 18.99 1.94 -12.14
CA GLY A 157 18.18 0.85 -12.69
C GLY A 157 17.95 0.98 -14.19
N SER A 158 17.07 0.14 -14.73
CA SER A 158 16.62 0.23 -16.13
C SER A 158 15.62 1.37 -16.36
N ASP A 159 14.90 1.76 -15.30
CA ASP A 159 13.98 2.91 -15.29
C ASP A 159 14.64 4.04 -14.50
N GLU A 160 14.79 5.21 -15.13
CA GLU A 160 15.40 6.39 -14.49
C GLU A 160 14.42 7.14 -13.57
N THR A 161 13.14 6.73 -13.58
CA THR A 161 12.05 7.40 -12.84
C THR A 161 11.65 6.69 -11.56
N VAL A 162 12.03 5.42 -11.38
CA VAL A 162 11.71 4.60 -10.20
C VAL A 162 12.92 3.77 -9.82
N GLY A 163 13.28 3.78 -8.53
CA GLY A 163 14.33 2.90 -8.02
C GLY A 163 14.45 2.97 -6.51
N SER A 164 15.11 1.97 -5.93
CA SER A 164 15.43 1.94 -4.49
C SER A 164 16.70 2.71 -4.13
N VAL A 165 17.49 3.11 -5.13
CA VAL A 165 18.70 3.91 -4.95
C VAL A 165 18.68 5.08 -5.92
N TRP A 166 18.94 6.27 -5.38
CA TRP A 166 18.91 7.54 -6.10
C TRP A 166 20.24 8.25 -5.97
N ILE A 167 20.75 8.76 -7.09
CA ILE A 167 22.00 9.51 -7.15
C ILE A 167 21.67 10.96 -7.50
N PHE A 168 22.06 11.88 -6.62
CA PHE A 168 22.13 13.30 -6.92
C PHE A 168 23.47 13.60 -7.58
N GLN A 169 23.42 14.24 -8.74
CA GLN A 169 24.57 14.77 -9.44
C GLN A 169 24.50 16.29 -9.43
N GLN A 170 25.53 16.93 -8.88
CA GLN A 170 25.63 18.37 -8.81
C GLN A 170 25.69 19.00 -10.21
N ALA A 171 25.06 20.17 -10.38
CA ALA A 171 25.20 20.98 -11.59
C ALA A 171 26.65 21.48 -11.76
N PRO A 172 27.21 21.51 -12.99
CA PRO A 172 28.63 21.85 -13.22
C PRO A 172 29.11 23.21 -12.69
N SER A 173 28.19 24.17 -12.50
CA SER A 173 28.48 25.52 -12.02
C SER A 173 28.21 25.73 -10.53
N ALA A 174 27.65 24.73 -9.84
CA ALA A 174 27.32 24.88 -8.44
C ALA A 174 28.59 24.81 -7.57
N ILE A 175 28.61 25.57 -6.48
CA ILE A 175 29.70 25.56 -5.50
C ILE A 175 29.12 25.02 -4.19
N TYR A 176 29.83 24.08 -3.56
CA TYR A 176 29.46 23.54 -2.27
C TYR A 176 30.56 23.81 -1.23
N GLY A 177 30.14 23.96 0.03
CA GLY A 177 31.04 24.15 1.16
C GLY A 177 31.41 22.82 1.84
N PRO A 178 32.12 22.86 2.99
CA PRO A 178 32.69 21.66 3.63
C PRO A 178 31.64 20.71 4.24
N THR A 179 30.37 21.11 4.27
CA THR A 179 29.28 20.32 4.85
C THR A 179 28.17 20.14 3.82
N ILE A 180 27.72 18.90 3.66
CA ILE A 180 26.56 18.51 2.86
C ILE A 180 25.51 17.95 3.82
N GLU A 181 24.29 18.47 3.72
CA GLU A 181 23.13 18.02 4.48
C GLU A 181 22.05 17.61 3.46
N ILE A 182 21.31 16.53 3.75
CA ILE A 182 20.25 16.03 2.86
C ILE A 182 18.95 16.08 3.66
N LEU A 183 17.97 16.82 3.16
CA LEU A 183 16.66 16.91 3.77
C LEU A 183 15.69 16.03 2.96
N ILE A 184 15.12 15.04 3.64
CA ILE A 184 14.12 14.11 3.10
C ILE A 184 12.87 14.25 3.94
N PHE A 185 11.76 14.67 3.33
CA PHE A 185 10.46 14.72 3.99
C PHE A 185 9.64 13.48 3.62
N GLY A 186 8.78 13.02 4.54
CA GLY A 186 7.93 11.85 4.31
C GLY A 186 6.99 11.98 3.09
N ASP A 187 6.63 13.22 2.72
CA ASP A 187 5.75 13.52 1.59
C ASP A 187 6.47 13.55 0.23
N ASP A 188 7.80 13.41 0.21
CA ASP A 188 8.62 13.48 -1.02
C ASP A 188 8.60 12.17 -1.83
N VAL A 189 8.13 11.07 -1.21
CA VAL A 189 8.22 9.68 -1.69
C VAL A 189 6.86 9.11 -2.10
#